data_AF-A0A9Q1AE84-F1
#
_entry.id   AF-A0A9Q1AE84-F1
#
_cell.length_a   1.000
_cell.length_b   1.000
_cell.length_c   1.000
_cell.angle_alpha   90.00
_cell.angle_beta   90.00
_cell.angle_gamma   90.00
#
_symmetry.space_group_name_H-M   'P 1'
#
loop_
_entity.id
_entity.type
_entity.pdbx_description
1 polymer ?
#
loop_
_entity_poly.entity_id
_entity_poly.type
_entity_poly.pdbx_seq_one_letter_code
_entity_poly.pdbx_strand_id
1 'polypeptide(L)'
;MSYVVGYGTKFPRHVHHRGASIPTDKTRYSCTGGWKWRDSSKPNPHNITGAMVGGPDGFDQFRDVRTNYNFTEPTLAGNAVLAAALASLTSNGGIGIDKNSIFTAVPPLYPPTPPPPPAWKP
;
A
#
# COMPACT_ATOMS: atom_id res chain seq x y z
N MET A 1 -18.66 5.78 -0.45
CA MET A 1 -17.70 5.11 0.46
C MET A 1 -16.30 5.51 0.00
N SER A 2 -15.35 5.75 0.89
CA SER A 2 -13.94 5.95 0.54
C SER A 2 -13.29 4.61 0.20
N TYR A 3 -12.34 4.60 -0.73
CA TYR A 3 -11.45 3.47 -1.01
C TYR A 3 -10.05 3.66 -0.40
N VAL A 4 -9.84 4.78 0.29
CA VAL A 4 -8.61 5.07 1.05
C VAL A 4 -8.88 4.75 2.52
N VAL A 5 -8.10 3.83 3.08
CA VAL A 5 -8.24 3.36 4.46
C VAL A 5 -8.03 4.52 5.43
N GLY A 6 -8.94 4.66 6.40
CA GLY A 6 -8.89 5.72 7.42
C GLY A 6 -9.37 7.10 6.95
N TYR A 7 -9.79 7.25 5.69
CA TYR A 7 -10.28 8.52 5.15
C TYR A 7 -11.81 8.50 4.95
N GLY A 8 -12.48 9.59 5.34
CA GLY A 8 -13.94 9.73 5.26
C GLY A 8 -14.71 8.94 6.34
N THR A 9 -16.03 9.03 6.30
CA THR A 9 -16.92 8.41 7.31
C THR A 9 -17.10 6.91 7.14
N LYS A 10 -16.84 6.38 5.94
CA LYS A 10 -16.92 4.95 5.61
C LYS A 10 -15.75 4.57 4.69
N PHE A 11 -14.94 3.60 5.11
CA PHE A 11 -13.73 3.12 4.41
C PHE A 11 -13.52 1.62 4.65
N PRO A 12 -12.67 0.93 3.87
CA PRO A 12 -12.47 -0.52 3.98
C PRO A 12 -11.87 -0.91 5.33
N ARG A 13 -12.43 -1.92 5.97
CA ARG A 13 -11.99 -2.44 7.28
C ARG A 13 -11.39 -3.85 7.17
N HIS A 14 -11.51 -4.51 6.01
CA HIS A 14 -11.05 -5.88 5.80
C HIS A 14 -9.98 -5.94 4.70
N VAL A 15 -8.95 -5.12 4.84
CA VAL A 15 -7.87 -5.01 3.84
C VAL A 15 -7.05 -6.31 3.76
N HIS A 16 -6.74 -6.78 2.55
CA HIS A 16 -5.82 -7.89 2.27
C HIS A 16 -4.37 -7.49 2.57
N HIS A 17 -4.03 -7.33 3.86
CA HIS A 17 -2.70 -6.93 4.29
C HIS A 17 -2.34 -7.59 5.63
N ARG A 18 -1.26 -8.39 5.65
CA ARG A 18 -0.87 -9.20 6.82
C ARG A 18 -0.61 -8.36 8.07
N GLY A 19 0.17 -7.29 7.93
CA GLY A 19 0.47 -6.38 9.05
C GLY A 19 -0.76 -5.62 9.57
N ALA A 20 -1.83 -5.57 8.78
CA ALA A 20 -3.08 -4.93 9.21
C ALA A 20 -4.01 -5.94 9.91
N SER A 21 -4.04 -7.19 9.44
CA SER A 21 -4.99 -8.23 9.89
C SER A 21 -4.57 -8.98 11.16
N ILE A 22 -3.26 -9.08 11.42
CA ILE A 22 -2.72 -9.83 12.56
C ILE A 22 -2.70 -8.90 13.77
N PRO A 23 -3.31 -9.27 14.92
CA PRO A 23 -3.28 -8.43 16.10
C PRO A 23 -1.88 -8.37 16.70
N THR A 24 -1.60 -7.28 17.40
CA THR A 24 -0.40 -7.18 18.23
C THR A 24 -0.58 -8.04 19.48
N ASP A 25 -0.20 -9.31 19.37
CA ASP A 25 0.04 -10.18 20.50
C ASP A 25 1.53 -10.57 20.54
N LYS A 26 2.03 -11.04 21.69
CA LYS A 26 3.40 -11.53 21.80
C LYS A 26 3.58 -12.91 21.15
N THR A 27 2.68 -13.28 20.23
CA THR A 27 2.64 -14.60 19.60
C THR A 27 3.20 -14.52 18.18
N ARG A 28 4.08 -15.45 17.85
CA ARG A 28 4.56 -15.62 16.47
C ARG A 28 3.61 -16.55 15.73
N TYR A 29 3.09 -16.08 14.60
CA TYR A 29 2.27 -16.88 13.71
C TYR A 29 3.11 -17.39 12.54
N SER A 30 3.01 -18.67 12.21
CA SER A 30 3.53 -19.20 10.95
C SER A 30 2.72 -18.67 9.77
N CYS A 31 3.23 -18.81 8.54
CA CYS A 31 2.50 -18.39 7.34
C CYS A 31 1.12 -19.06 7.24
N THR A 32 1.04 -20.36 7.48
CA THR A 32 -0.21 -21.12 7.48
C THR A 32 -1.06 -20.80 8.71
N GLY A 33 -0.45 -20.66 9.89
CA GLY A 33 -1.16 -20.26 11.11
C GLY A 33 -1.77 -18.86 11.01
N GLY A 34 -1.18 -17.98 10.20
CA GLY A 34 -1.68 -16.65 9.89
C GLY A 34 -2.91 -16.64 8.98
N TRP A 35 -3.24 -17.74 8.30
CA TRP A 35 -4.45 -17.81 7.47
C TRP A 35 -5.73 -17.59 8.27
N LYS A 36 -5.74 -17.92 9.57
CA LYS A 36 -6.86 -17.59 10.47
C LYS A 36 -7.17 -16.09 10.47
N TRP A 37 -6.16 -15.23 10.32
CA TRP A 37 -6.32 -13.77 10.25
C TRP A 37 -6.71 -13.31 8.84
N ARG A 38 -6.23 -13.98 7.79
CA ARG A 38 -6.67 -13.77 6.40
C ARG A 38 -8.18 -14.02 6.28
N ASP A 39 -8.63 -15.15 6.82
CA ASP A 39 -9.98 -15.71 6.61
C ASP A 39 -11.00 -15.24 7.66
N SER A 40 -10.56 -14.47 8.66
CA SER A 40 -11.42 -13.90 9.71
C SER A 40 -12.46 -12.92 9.15
N SER A 41 -13.71 -13.02 9.61
CA SER A 41 -14.75 -12.02 9.34
C SER A 41 -14.66 -10.76 10.21
N LYS A 42 -13.76 -10.74 11.20
CA LYS A 42 -13.53 -9.55 12.02
C LYS A 42 -12.78 -8.50 11.21
N PRO A 43 -13.01 -7.19 11.48
CA PRO A 43 -12.23 -6.13 10.87
C PRO A 43 -10.74 -6.25 11.25
N ASN A 44 -9.88 -5.65 10.43
CA ASN A 44 -8.46 -5.56 10.69
C ASN A 44 -8.23 -4.85 12.05
N PRO A 45 -7.44 -5.43 12.98
CA PRO A 45 -7.12 -4.80 14.26
C PRO A 45 -6.31 -3.51 14.09
N HIS A 46 -5.59 -3.36 12.97
CA HIS A 46 -4.80 -2.19 12.65
C HIS A 46 -5.26 -1.58 11.32
N ASN A 47 -5.51 -0.27 11.32
CA ASN A 47 -5.76 0.48 10.09
C ASN A 47 -4.43 0.83 9.43
N ILE A 48 -4.25 0.44 8.17
CA ILE A 48 -3.17 0.97 7.33
C ILE A 48 -3.60 2.30 6.69
N THR A 49 -3.74 3.33 7.53
CA THR A 49 -4.25 4.64 7.13
C THR A 49 -3.50 5.20 5.92
N GLY A 50 -4.26 5.71 4.94
CA GLY A 50 -3.74 6.27 3.69
C GLY A 50 -3.61 5.27 2.55
N ALA A 51 -3.72 3.96 2.81
CA ALA A 51 -3.67 2.96 1.75
C ALA A 51 -4.95 2.97 0.90
N MET A 52 -4.79 3.18 -0.41
CA MET A 52 -5.81 2.88 -1.40
C MET A 52 -5.85 1.37 -1.67
N VAL A 53 -7.05 0.80 -1.62
CA VAL A 53 -7.34 -0.59 -2.03
C VAL A 53 -7.68 -0.68 -3.52
N GLY A 54 -7.71 -1.89 -4.08
CA GLY A 54 -8.02 -2.14 -5.50
C GLY A 54 -9.28 -1.44 -6.03
N GLY A 55 -10.31 -1.25 -5.19
CA GLY A 55 -11.50 -0.46 -5.54
C GLY A 55 -12.67 -1.32 -5.99
N PRO A 56 -13.74 -0.73 -6.56
CA PRO A 56 -14.93 -1.45 -6.98
C PRO A 56 -14.72 -2.15 -8.34
N ASP A 57 -15.66 -3.03 -8.71
CA ASP A 57 -15.76 -3.54 -10.07
C ASP A 57 -16.36 -2.50 -11.05
N GLY A 58 -16.52 -2.89 -12.33
CA GLY A 58 -17.08 -2.04 -13.38
C GLY A 58 -18.56 -1.69 -13.21
N PHE A 59 -19.23 -2.22 -12.19
CA PHE A 59 -20.62 -1.88 -11.82
C PHE A 59 -20.67 -1.12 -10.48
N ASP A 60 -19.55 -0.52 -10.08
CA ASP A 60 -19.37 0.20 -8.81
C ASP A 60 -19.62 -0.66 -7.56
N GLN A 61 -19.59 -2.00 -7.68
CA GLN A 61 -19.76 -2.90 -6.55
C GLN A 61 -18.43 -3.14 -5.85
N PHE A 62 -18.41 -2.95 -4.54
CA PHE A 62 -17.24 -3.17 -3.69
C PHE A 62 -17.56 -4.17 -2.59
N ARG A 63 -16.72 -5.20 -2.45
CA ARG A 63 -16.83 -6.17 -1.35
C ARG A 63 -15.63 -6.02 -0.41
N ASP A 64 -15.88 -5.46 0.77
CA ASP A 64 -14.88 -5.34 1.85
C ASP A 64 -14.65 -6.70 2.53
N VAL A 65 -14.03 -7.62 1.79
CA VAL A 65 -13.74 -8.99 2.23
C VAL A 65 -12.26 -9.25 2.03
N ARG A 66 -11.55 -9.57 3.12
CA ARG A 66 -10.09 -9.71 3.11
C ARG A 66 -9.56 -10.76 2.16
N THR A 67 -10.29 -11.84 1.93
CA THR A 67 -9.87 -12.88 0.97
C THR A 67 -10.07 -12.46 -0.49
N ASN A 68 -10.84 -11.40 -0.74
CA ASN A 68 -11.05 -10.85 -2.06
C ASN A 68 -10.01 -9.75 -2.35
N TYR A 69 -8.81 -10.20 -2.71
CA TYR A 69 -7.67 -9.33 -2.98
C TYR A 69 -7.93 -8.37 -4.16
N ASN A 70 -8.73 -8.78 -5.16
CA ASN A 70 -9.10 -7.91 -6.30
C ASN A 70 -9.69 -6.55 -5.86
N PHE A 71 -10.45 -6.53 -4.77
CA PHE A 71 -11.03 -5.30 -4.23
C PHE A 71 -10.22 -4.70 -3.09
N THR A 72 -9.67 -5.54 -2.22
CA THR A 72 -9.16 -5.12 -0.90
C THR A 72 -7.64 -5.07 -0.80
N GLU A 73 -6.90 -5.42 -1.85
CA GLU A 73 -5.44 -5.39 -1.84
C GLU A 73 -4.91 -3.97 -2.11
N PRO A 74 -4.11 -3.41 -1.18
CA PRO A 74 -3.36 -2.19 -1.43
C PRO A 74 -2.05 -2.52 -2.14
N THR A 75 -1.69 -1.72 -3.13
CA THR A 75 -0.42 -1.90 -3.86
C THR A 75 0.48 -0.67 -3.71
N LEU A 76 1.80 -0.90 -3.68
CA LEU A 76 2.77 0.20 -3.66
C LEU A 76 2.62 1.09 -4.90
N ALA A 77 2.48 0.49 -6.08
CA ALA A 77 2.34 1.21 -7.34
C ALA A 77 1.09 2.10 -7.37
N GLY A 78 -0.08 1.57 -6.96
CA GLY A 78 -1.32 2.35 -6.92
C GLY A 78 -1.23 3.54 -5.96
N ASN A 79 -0.63 3.34 -4.79
CA ASN A 79 -0.45 4.40 -3.80
C ASN A 79 0.61 5.44 -4.21
N ALA A 80 1.66 5.04 -4.93
CA ALA A 80 2.64 5.97 -5.48
C ALA A 80 2.01 6.95 -6.47
N VAL A 81 1.18 6.44 -7.40
CA VAL A 81 0.45 7.29 -8.36
C VAL A 81 -0.59 8.16 -7.66
N LEU A 82 -1.32 7.62 -6.67
CA LEU A 82 -2.26 8.40 -5.86
C LEU A 82 -1.55 9.58 -5.18
N ALA A 83 -0.41 9.34 -4.52
CA ALA A 83 0.32 10.39 -3.83
C ALA A 83 0.78 11.49 -4.80
N ALA A 84 1.30 11.13 -5.98
CA ALA A 84 1.69 12.09 -7.00
C ALA A 84 0.49 12.90 -7.54
N ALA A 85 -0.64 12.23 -7.81
CA ALA A 85 -1.86 12.88 -8.27
C ALA A 85 -2.43 13.85 -7.24
N LEU A 86 -2.48 13.44 -5.96
CA LEU A 86 -2.94 14.31 -4.88
C LEU A 86 -2.03 15.53 -4.69
N ALA A 87 -0.71 15.34 -4.73
CA ALA A 87 0.24 16.46 -4.68
C ALA A 87 -0.03 17.48 -5.78
N SER A 88 -0.28 17.01 -7.02
CA SER A 88 -0.63 17.86 -8.16
C SER A 88 -1.94 18.64 -8.00
N LEU A 89 -2.86 18.19 -7.14
CA LEU A 89 -4.19 18.80 -6.96
C LEU A 89 -4.23 19.80 -5.79
N THR A 90 -3.23 19.82 -4.92
CA THR A 90 -3.20 20.76 -3.78
C THR A 90 -2.93 22.19 -4.26
N SER A 91 -3.73 23.17 -3.80
CA SER A 91 -3.65 24.59 -4.21
C SER A 91 -2.42 25.35 -3.70
N ASN A 92 -1.66 24.78 -2.75
CA ASN A 92 -0.29 25.20 -2.43
C ASN A 92 0.75 24.67 -3.43
N GLY A 93 0.35 23.77 -4.35
CA GLY A 93 1.14 23.26 -5.47
C GLY A 93 0.84 23.95 -6.80
N GLY A 94 0.15 25.11 -6.77
CA GLY A 94 -0.16 25.92 -7.96
C GLY A 94 1.06 26.54 -8.66
N ILE A 95 2.24 26.49 -8.04
CA ILE A 95 3.55 26.80 -8.60
C ILE A 95 4.54 25.89 -7.85
N GLY A 96 5.22 24.93 -8.49
CA GLY A 96 6.41 24.31 -7.88
C GLY A 96 6.48 22.78 -7.71
N ILE A 97 5.67 21.97 -8.39
CA ILE A 97 6.06 20.57 -8.59
C ILE A 97 7.04 20.53 -9.77
N ASP A 98 8.34 20.58 -9.48
CA ASP A 98 9.37 20.31 -10.48
C ASP A 98 9.33 18.82 -10.84
N LYS A 99 8.80 18.53 -12.03
CA LYS A 99 8.74 17.17 -12.59
C LYS A 99 10.13 16.53 -12.67
N ASN A 100 11.19 17.34 -12.72
CA ASN A 100 12.57 16.86 -12.74
C ASN A 100 13.10 16.54 -11.33
N SER A 101 12.57 17.18 -10.28
CA SER A 101 13.08 17.01 -8.91
C SER A 101 12.22 16.15 -7.98
N ILE A 102 10.99 15.79 -8.39
CA ILE A 102 10.01 15.15 -7.51
C ILE A 102 10.50 13.81 -6.92
N PHE A 103 11.42 13.13 -7.60
CA PHE A 103 12.04 11.88 -7.13
C PHE A 103 13.49 12.05 -6.67
N THR A 104 14.07 13.25 -6.72
CA THR A 104 15.50 13.48 -6.40
C THR A 104 15.79 13.34 -4.92
N ALA A 105 14.79 13.57 -4.06
CA ALA A 105 14.89 13.34 -2.62
C ALA A 105 14.55 11.90 -2.21
N VAL A 106 14.21 11.01 -3.16
CA VAL A 106 13.98 9.59 -2.85
C VAL A 106 15.35 8.90 -2.84
N PRO A 107 15.85 8.46 -1.67
CA PRO A 107 17.10 7.71 -1.63
C PRO A 107 16.94 6.43 -2.47
N PRO A 108 18.01 5.98 -3.15
CA PRO A 108 17.95 4.80 -4.00
C PRO A 108 17.41 3.61 -3.18
N LEU A 109 16.35 2.99 -3.69
CA LEU A 109 15.65 1.86 -3.05
C LEU A 109 16.51 0.59 -2.98
N TYR A 110 17.68 0.61 -3.62
CA TYR A 110 18.65 -0.46 -3.66
C TYR A 110 20.03 0.08 -3.31
N PRO A 111 20.87 -0.71 -2.61
CA PRO A 111 22.27 -0.36 -2.46
C PRO A 111 22.90 -0.18 -3.86
N PRO A 112 23.84 0.76 -4.03
CA PRO A 112 24.56 0.91 -5.29
C PRO A 112 25.18 -0.44 -5.68
N THR A 113 25.05 -0.81 -6.95
CA THR A 113 25.71 -2.01 -7.48
C THR A 113 27.21 -1.93 -7.19
N PRO A 114 27.83 -3.01 -6.69
CA PRO A 114 29.28 -3.05 -6.52
C PRO A 114 29.97 -2.71 -7.86
N PRO A 115 31.14 -2.06 -7.84
CA PRO A 115 31.91 -1.88 -9.06
C PRO A 115 32.20 -3.25 -9.69
N PRO A 116 32.22 -3.35 -11.03
CA PRO A 116 32.57 -4.59 -11.70
C PRO A 116 33.95 -5.08 -11.21
N PRO A 117 34.15 -6.40 -11.07
CA PRO A 117 35.46 -6.91 -10.70
C PRO A 117 36.52 -6.42 -11.70
N PRO A 118 37.77 -6.19 -11.25
CA PRO A 118 38.85 -5.79 -12.14
C PRO A 118 38.97 -6.77 -13.30
N ALA A 119 39.27 -6.25 -14.50
CA ALA A 119 39.50 -7.08 -15.67
C ALA A 119 40.55 -8.15 -15.33
N TRP A 120 40.21 -9.42 -15.60
CA TRP A 120 41.08 -10.55 -15.34
C TRP A 120 42.42 -10.31 -16.06
N LYS A 121 43.51 -10.36 -15.29
CA LYS A 121 44.88 -10.32 -15.83
C LYS A 121 45.41 -11.75 -15.86
N PRO A 122 45.80 -12.28 -17.02
CA PRO A 122 46.50 -13.57 -17.13
C PRO A 122 47.81 -13.58 -16.35
#